data_AF-A0A2V9RD60-F1
#
_entry.id   AF-A0A2V9RD60-F1
#
_cell.length_a   1.000
_cell.length_b   1.000
_cell.length_c   1.000
_cell.angle_alpha   90.00
_cell.angle_beta   90.00
_cell.angle_gamma   90.00
#
_symmetry.space_group_name_H-M   'P 1'
#
loop_
_entity.id
_entity.type
_entity.pdbx_description
1 polymer ?
#
loop_
_entity_poly.entity_id
_entity_poly.type
_entity_poly.pdbx_seq_one_letter_code
_entity_poly.pdbx_strand_id
1 'polypeptide(L)'
;AQGPATETQTPLPVVVPRAGKDQTKERIQVHRFWDKKNDWLFAGVGAARAFDYFSTLNLRRRGDQEILVTNDLVDNHAAFAVVEAAGTGVSIGASYLFHRRGHHKLERWTSIVHFGLATTGAVRNYCLKTAHPKSAP
;
A
#
# COMPACT_ATOMS: atom_id res chain seq x y z
N ALA A 1 6.62 -45.29 -76.55
CA ALA A 1 7.43 -44.27 -75.85
C ALA A 1 6.60 -43.71 -74.70
N GLN A 2 6.92 -44.10 -73.46
CA GLN A 2 6.34 -43.52 -72.25
C GLN A 2 7.06 -42.20 -71.95
N GLY A 3 6.31 -41.09 -71.92
CA GLY A 3 6.77 -39.82 -71.36
C GLY A 3 6.44 -39.74 -69.85
N PRO A 4 7.23 -39.03 -69.03
CA PRO A 4 7.15 -39.11 -67.58
C PRO A 4 5.91 -38.38 -67.03
N ALA A 5 5.33 -38.96 -65.98
CA ALA A 5 4.24 -38.37 -65.21
C ALA A 5 4.74 -37.11 -64.49
N THR A 6 4.09 -35.97 -64.76
CA THR A 6 4.26 -34.76 -63.97
C THR A 6 3.54 -34.95 -62.63
N GLU A 7 4.29 -35.25 -61.56
CA GLU A 7 3.80 -35.14 -60.19
C GLU A 7 3.52 -33.66 -59.89
N THR A 8 2.25 -33.29 -59.85
CA THR A 8 1.82 -32.00 -59.32
C THR A 8 2.00 -32.03 -57.80
N GLN A 9 3.16 -31.58 -57.32
CA GLN A 9 3.47 -31.41 -55.91
C GLN A 9 2.40 -30.53 -55.25
N THR A 10 1.72 -31.08 -54.24
CA THR A 10 0.83 -30.34 -53.35
C THR A 10 1.67 -29.31 -52.59
N PRO A 11 1.32 -28.01 -52.57
CA PRO A 11 2.08 -27.04 -51.80
C PRO A 11 1.89 -27.36 -50.32
N LEU A 12 3.00 -27.66 -49.63
CA LEU A 12 3.03 -27.84 -48.18
C LEU A 12 2.43 -26.58 -47.53
N PRO A 13 1.67 -26.71 -46.43
CA PRO A 13 1.17 -25.55 -45.73
C PRO A 13 2.38 -24.80 -45.18
N VAL A 14 2.58 -23.57 -45.65
CA VAL A 14 3.51 -22.63 -45.04
C VAL A 14 2.97 -22.35 -43.64
N VAL A 15 3.53 -23.05 -42.65
CA VAL A 15 3.35 -22.68 -41.24
C VAL A 15 4.10 -21.37 -41.06
N VAL A 16 3.39 -20.26 -41.26
CA VAL A 16 3.87 -18.94 -40.87
C VAL A 16 4.07 -19.00 -39.35
N PRO A 17 5.29 -18.86 -38.81
CA PRO A 17 5.44 -18.70 -37.38
C PRO A 17 4.73 -17.38 -37.06
N ARG A 18 3.60 -17.47 -36.35
CA ARG A 18 2.90 -16.29 -35.83
C ARG A 18 3.88 -15.59 -34.91
N ALA A 19 4.56 -14.58 -35.44
CA ALA A 19 5.56 -13.80 -34.74
C ALA A 19 4.95 -13.21 -33.47
N GLY A 20 5.21 -13.86 -32.33
CA GLY A 20 5.79 -13.32 -31.10
C GLY A 20 5.25 -12.01 -30.49
N LYS A 21 4.09 -11.50 -30.91
CA LYS A 21 3.56 -10.24 -30.37
C LYS A 21 2.75 -10.43 -29.09
N ASP A 22 2.18 -11.61 -28.86
CA ASP A 22 1.40 -11.89 -27.64
C ASP A 22 2.25 -12.48 -26.50
N GLN A 23 3.26 -13.29 -26.83
CA GLN A 23 4.15 -13.93 -25.85
C GLN A 23 5.05 -12.96 -25.07
N THR A 24 5.21 -11.71 -25.56
CA THR A 24 6.01 -10.68 -24.87
C THR A 24 5.21 -9.89 -23.84
N LYS A 25 3.89 -9.70 -24.06
CA LYS A 25 2.99 -9.07 -23.07
C LYS A 25 2.50 -10.05 -22.01
N GLU A 26 2.46 -11.33 -22.35
CA GLU A 26 2.09 -12.43 -21.48
C GLU A 26 3.29 -13.07 -20.78
N ARG A 27 4.46 -12.41 -20.78
CA ARG A 27 5.34 -12.54 -19.63
C ARG A 27 4.48 -12.12 -18.45
N ILE A 28 4.10 -13.10 -17.63
CA ILE A 28 3.85 -12.94 -16.21
C ILE A 28 4.77 -11.79 -15.76
N GLN A 29 4.23 -10.57 -15.68
CA GLN A 29 4.92 -9.50 -15.01
C GLN A 29 4.92 -10.00 -13.58
N VAL A 30 6.02 -10.65 -13.19
CA VAL A 30 6.27 -11.06 -11.83
C VAL A 30 6.12 -9.78 -11.03
N HIS A 31 4.94 -9.62 -10.42
CA HIS A 31 4.57 -8.42 -9.69
C HIS A 31 5.65 -8.26 -8.63
N ARG A 32 6.41 -7.17 -8.70
CA ARG A 32 7.50 -6.92 -7.77
C ARG A 32 6.93 -6.22 -6.55
N PHE A 33 7.32 -6.65 -5.36
CA PHE A 33 6.84 -6.03 -4.12
C PHE A 33 7.10 -4.52 -4.07
N TRP A 34 8.32 -4.13 -4.45
CA TRP A 34 8.71 -2.72 -4.65
C TRP A 34 8.41 -2.33 -6.10
N ASP A 35 7.13 -2.04 -6.35
CA ASP A 35 6.64 -1.37 -7.54
C ASP A 35 6.24 0.07 -7.20
N LYS A 36 6.11 0.93 -8.23
CA LYS A 36 5.74 2.33 -8.05
C LYS A 36 4.44 2.51 -7.26
N LYS A 37 3.49 1.56 -7.34
CA LYS A 37 2.21 1.68 -6.64
C LYS A 37 2.38 1.43 -5.15
N ASN A 38 3.08 0.38 -4.77
CA ASN A 38 3.40 0.09 -3.38
C ASN A 38 4.29 1.18 -2.78
N ASP A 39 5.27 1.71 -3.54
CA ASP A 39 6.09 2.83 -3.09
C ASP A 39 5.22 4.02 -2.67
N TRP A 40 4.26 4.41 -3.53
CA TRP A 40 3.31 5.49 -3.23
C TRP A 40 2.36 5.14 -2.09
N LEU A 41 1.87 3.90 -2.01
CA LEU A 41 1.00 3.47 -0.93
C LEU A 41 1.70 3.48 0.43
N PHE A 42 2.96 3.03 0.50
CA PHE A 42 3.75 3.04 1.72
C PHE A 42 4.17 4.45 2.11
N ALA A 43 4.48 5.31 1.15
CA ALA A 43 4.67 6.74 1.41
C ALA A 43 3.39 7.37 1.99
N GLY A 44 2.21 7.02 1.45
CA GLY A 44 0.91 7.44 1.99
C GLY A 44 0.68 6.97 3.43
N VAL A 45 1.01 5.71 3.75
CA VAL A 45 0.96 5.18 5.13
C VAL A 45 1.87 5.97 6.06
N GLY A 46 3.14 6.17 5.68
CA GLY A 46 4.10 6.93 6.49
C GLY A 46 3.65 8.38 6.71
N ALA A 47 3.15 9.04 5.67
CA ALA A 47 2.60 10.39 5.77
C ALA A 47 1.36 10.44 6.68
N ALA A 48 0.46 9.47 6.58
CA ALA A 48 -0.73 9.40 7.43
C ALA A 48 -0.36 9.18 8.91
N ARG A 49 0.65 8.34 9.20
CA ARG A 49 1.16 8.15 10.57
C ARG A 49 1.83 9.40 11.13
N ALA A 50 2.61 10.11 10.31
CA ALA A 50 3.16 11.40 10.72
C ALA A 50 2.05 12.42 11.00
N PHE A 51 1.00 12.44 10.16
CA PHE A 51 -0.14 13.33 10.37
C PHE A 51 -0.90 12.98 11.66
N ASP A 52 -1.11 11.69 11.93
CA ASP A 52 -1.70 11.22 13.19
C ASP A 52 -0.86 11.65 14.41
N TYR A 53 0.46 11.42 14.37
CA TYR A 53 1.41 11.88 15.39
C TYR A 53 1.24 13.37 15.72
N PHE A 54 1.29 14.23 14.70
CA PHE A 54 1.17 15.67 14.89
C PHE A 54 -0.23 16.08 15.36
N SER A 55 -1.28 15.44 14.86
CA SER A 55 -2.66 15.71 15.27
C SER A 55 -2.86 15.41 16.76
N THR A 56 -2.26 14.32 17.23
CA THR A 56 -2.34 13.85 18.61
C THR A 56 -1.52 14.76 19.53
N LEU A 57 -0.32 15.16 19.12
CA LEU A 57 0.44 16.18 19.85
C LEU A 57 -0.32 17.52 19.93
N ASN A 58 -0.96 17.94 18.85
CA ASN A 58 -1.78 19.15 18.84
C ASN A 58 -3.02 19.02 19.76
N LEU A 59 -3.67 17.85 19.77
CA LEU A 59 -4.76 17.53 20.69
C LEU A 59 -4.30 17.66 22.15
N ARG A 60 -3.16 17.05 22.50
CA ARG A 60 -2.58 17.13 23.85
C ARG A 60 -2.21 18.56 24.25
N ARG A 61 -1.62 19.34 23.35
CA ARG A 61 -1.32 20.77 23.59
C ARG A 61 -2.58 21.61 23.86
N ARG A 62 -3.72 21.22 23.28
CA ARG A 62 -5.03 21.87 23.52
C ARG A 62 -5.70 21.42 24.82
N GLY A 63 -5.05 20.57 25.62
CA GLY A 63 -5.54 20.10 26.91
C GLY A 63 -6.48 18.89 26.82
N ASP A 64 -6.73 18.39 25.61
CA ASP A 64 -7.58 17.23 25.39
C ASP A 64 -6.81 15.93 25.64
N GLN A 65 -7.52 14.91 26.13
CA GLN A 65 -6.94 13.60 26.39
C GLN A 65 -7.01 12.73 25.13
N GLU A 66 -5.96 11.95 24.89
CA GLU A 66 -5.98 10.90 23.88
C GLU A 66 -6.86 9.73 24.37
N ILE A 67 -7.65 9.13 23.46
CA ILE A 67 -8.67 8.12 23.79
C ILE A 67 -8.21 6.67 23.50
N LEU A 68 -7.29 6.46 22.55
CA LEU A 68 -6.92 5.14 22.03
C LEU A 68 -5.61 4.59 22.63
N VAL A 69 -4.82 5.42 23.29
CA VAL A 69 -3.44 5.26 23.75
C VAL A 69 -3.28 6.02 25.08
N THR A 70 -2.42 5.54 25.97
CA THR A 70 -2.21 6.24 27.25
C THR A 70 -1.54 7.60 27.04
N ASN A 71 -2.03 8.60 27.78
CA ASN A 71 -1.50 9.95 27.72
C ASN A 71 0.01 10.02 28.04
N ASP A 72 0.50 9.18 28.95
CA ASP A 72 1.93 9.08 29.29
C ASP A 72 2.80 8.61 28.11
N LEU A 73 2.26 7.74 27.24
CA LEU A 73 2.98 7.28 26.06
C LEU A 73 3.09 8.40 25.03
N VAL A 74 2.01 9.17 24.85
CA VAL A 74 1.94 10.28 23.90
C VAL A 74 2.86 11.43 24.32
N ASP A 75 2.92 11.75 25.62
CA ASP A 75 3.77 12.82 26.15
C ASP A 75 5.26 12.47 26.07
N ASN A 76 5.59 11.18 26.08
CA ASN A 76 6.90 10.71 25.66
C ASN A 76 6.99 10.70 24.13
N HIS A 77 7.25 11.87 23.55
CA HIS A 77 7.32 12.08 22.11
C HIS A 77 8.21 11.06 21.38
N ALA A 78 9.34 10.66 21.99
CA ALA A 78 10.23 9.66 21.41
C ALA A 78 9.58 8.27 21.38
N ALA A 79 8.95 7.84 22.48
CA ALA A 79 8.23 6.58 22.53
C ALA A 79 7.04 6.58 21.57
N PHE A 80 6.30 7.68 21.49
CA PHE A 80 5.17 7.80 20.56
C PHE A 80 5.63 7.76 19.09
N ALA A 81 6.72 8.44 18.74
CA ALA A 81 7.30 8.35 17.40
C ALA A 81 7.73 6.92 17.03
N VAL A 82 8.24 6.14 18.00
CA VAL A 82 8.56 4.72 17.81
C VAL A 82 7.30 3.90 17.51
N VAL A 83 6.19 4.16 18.20
CA VAL A 83 4.90 3.47 17.94
C VAL A 83 4.39 3.76 16.53
N GLU A 84 4.49 5.01 16.07
CA GLU A 84 4.08 5.40 14.72
C GLU A 84 4.96 4.77 13.63
N ALA A 85 6.27 4.73 13.86
CA ALA A 85 7.21 4.04 12.99
C ALA A 85 6.94 2.53 12.96
N ALA A 86 6.72 1.91 14.12
CA ALA A 86 6.40 0.49 14.23
C ALA A 86 5.11 0.14 13.48
N GLY A 87 4.08 0.98 13.61
CA GLY A 87 2.83 0.84 12.87
C GLY A 87 3.02 0.88 11.35
N THR A 88 3.82 1.81 10.85
CA THR A 88 4.22 1.84 9.43
C THR A 88 4.93 0.54 9.02
N GLY A 89 5.88 0.08 9.83
CA GLY A 89 6.61 -1.17 9.60
C GLY A 89 5.68 -2.40 9.54
N VAL A 90 4.71 -2.50 10.46
CA VAL A 90 3.70 -3.57 10.47
C VAL A 90 2.87 -3.53 9.19
N SER A 91 2.50 -2.34 8.70
CA SER A 91 1.77 -2.20 7.44
C SER A 91 2.54 -2.77 6.25
N ILE A 92 3.82 -2.40 6.14
CA ILE A 92 4.69 -2.86 5.06
C ILE A 92 4.91 -4.37 5.17
N GLY A 93 5.16 -4.86 6.39
CA GLY A 93 5.35 -6.29 6.66
C GLY A 93 4.12 -7.14 6.35
N ALA A 94 2.93 -6.68 6.73
CA ALA A 94 1.67 -7.35 6.39
C ALA A 94 1.44 -7.37 4.86
N SER A 95 1.69 -6.25 4.19
CA SER A 95 1.65 -6.17 2.73
C SER A 95 2.63 -7.14 2.07
N TYR A 96 3.88 -7.20 2.56
CA TYR A 96 4.90 -8.15 2.11
C TYR A 96 4.47 -9.61 2.29
N LEU A 97 3.80 -9.91 3.40
CA LEU A 97 3.31 -11.25 3.66
C LEU A 97 2.18 -11.65 2.70
N PHE A 98 1.28 -10.72 2.35
CA PHE A 98 0.29 -10.95 1.31
C PHE A 98 0.91 -11.11 -0.07
N HIS A 99 1.92 -10.30 -0.39
CA HIS A 99 2.69 -10.40 -1.61
C HIS A 99 3.33 -11.79 -1.77
N ARG A 100 4.02 -12.26 -0.72
CA ARG A 100 4.70 -13.57 -0.71
C ARG A 100 3.73 -14.75 -0.86
N ARG A 101 2.47 -14.57 -0.44
CA ARG A 101 1.39 -15.57 -0.60
C ARG A 101 0.61 -15.43 -1.92
N GLY A 102 0.97 -14.47 -2.78
CA GLY A 102 0.29 -14.21 -4.06
C GLY A 102 -1.03 -13.44 -3.92
N HIS A 103 -1.36 -12.93 -2.74
CA HIS A 103 -2.59 -12.16 -2.49
C HIS A 103 -2.42 -10.67 -2.82
N HIS A 104 -2.17 -10.35 -4.10
CA HIS A 104 -1.83 -8.99 -4.54
C HIS A 104 -2.93 -7.93 -4.31
N LYS A 105 -4.19 -8.35 -4.19
CA LYS A 105 -5.27 -7.44 -3.81
C LYS A 105 -5.17 -7.05 -2.33
N LEU A 106 -4.96 -8.02 -1.44
CA LEU A 106 -4.81 -7.78 0.00
C LEU A 106 -3.55 -6.97 0.32
N GLU A 107 -2.47 -7.22 -0.41
CA GLU A 107 -1.24 -6.43 -0.37
C GLU A 107 -1.51 -4.92 -0.50
N ARG A 108 -2.31 -4.51 -1.49
CA ARG A 108 -2.66 -3.10 -1.72
C ARG A 108 -3.72 -2.59 -0.76
N TRP A 109 -4.74 -3.40 -0.48
CA TRP A 109 -5.82 -3.04 0.44
C TRP A 109 -5.30 -2.76 1.85
N THR A 110 -4.25 -3.45 2.29
CA THR A 110 -3.61 -3.22 3.59
C THR A 110 -3.21 -1.75 3.75
N SER A 111 -2.46 -1.21 2.78
CA SER A 111 -2.03 0.18 2.83
C SER A 111 -3.21 1.15 2.71
N ILE A 112 -4.17 0.87 1.82
CA ILE A 112 -5.37 1.72 1.62
C ILE A 112 -6.17 1.88 2.89
N VAL A 113 -6.50 0.76 3.55
CA VAL A 113 -7.25 0.78 4.81
C VAL A 113 -6.46 1.50 5.88
N HIS A 114 -5.16 1.23 5.97
CA HIS A 114 -4.33 1.77 7.03
C HIS A 114 -4.16 3.29 6.93
N PHE A 115 -3.71 3.83 5.79
CA PHE A 115 -3.57 5.27 5.66
C PHE A 115 -4.92 5.98 5.75
N GLY A 116 -6.01 5.35 5.26
CA GLY A 116 -7.36 5.87 5.38
C GLY A 116 -7.79 6.03 6.83
N LEU A 117 -7.66 4.97 7.63
CA LEU A 117 -8.03 4.98 9.04
C LEU A 117 -7.19 5.99 9.84
N ALA A 118 -5.87 6.01 9.63
CA ALA A 118 -4.97 6.95 10.31
C ALA A 118 -5.30 8.40 9.95
N THR A 119 -5.56 8.70 8.68
CA THR A 119 -5.94 10.05 8.24
C THR A 119 -7.28 10.47 8.85
N THR A 120 -8.29 9.59 8.88
CA THR A 120 -9.58 9.87 9.51
C THR A 120 -9.43 10.14 11.01
N GLY A 121 -8.61 9.37 11.72
CA GLY A 121 -8.28 9.60 13.13
C GLY A 121 -7.69 11.00 13.33
N ALA A 122 -6.69 11.35 12.53
CA ALA A 122 -6.05 12.65 12.59
C ALA A 122 -6.99 13.83 12.28
N VAL A 123 -7.85 13.70 11.27
CA VAL A 123 -8.89 14.69 10.95
C VAL A 123 -9.83 14.87 12.14
N ARG A 124 -10.30 13.76 12.74
CA ARG A 124 -11.14 13.81 13.94
C ARG A 124 -10.44 14.55 15.07
N ASN A 125 -9.17 14.26 15.32
CA ASN A 125 -8.38 14.97 16.34
C ASN A 125 -8.38 16.48 16.09
N TYR A 126 -8.18 16.94 14.86
CA TYR A 126 -8.24 18.38 14.55
C TYR A 126 -9.64 18.98 14.73
N CYS A 127 -10.70 18.23 14.41
CA CYS A 127 -12.09 18.67 14.55
C CYS A 127 -12.59 18.73 16.01
N LEU A 128 -11.87 18.14 16.97
CA LEU A 128 -12.22 18.27 18.39
C LEU A 128 -12.00 19.71 18.88
N LYS A 129 -12.93 20.17 19.72
CA LYS A 129 -12.85 21.48 20.39
C LYS A 129 -11.80 21.42 21.50
N THR A 130 -11.10 22.52 21.71
CA THR A 130 -10.16 22.71 22.82
C THR A 130 -10.84 22.52 24.16
N ALA A 131 -10.28 21.69 25.05
CA ALA A 131 -10.63 21.70 26.46
C ALA A 131 -10.27 23.06 27.08
N HIS A 132 -11.29 23.85 27.43
CA HIS A 132 -11.08 24.94 28.37
C HIS A 132 -11.04 24.34 29.78
N PRO A 133 -10.00 24.61 30.58
CA PRO A 133 -10.03 24.26 31.99
C PRO A 133 -11.27 24.92 32.60
N LYS A 134 -12.14 24.15 33.24
CA LYS A 134 -13.19 24.72 34.09
C LYS A 134 -12.46 25.52 35.15
N SER A 135 -12.61 26.84 35.14
CA SER A 135 -12.19 27.68 36.27
C SER A 135 -12.79 27.07 37.54
N ALA A 136 -11.93 26.62 38.44
CA ALA A 136 -12.38 26.15 39.75
C ALA A 136 -13.03 27.34 40.49
N PRO A 137 -14.15 27.13 41.21
CA PRO A 137 -14.81 28.17 41.98
C PRO A 137 -13.95 28.67 43.14
#